data_AF-A0A804R0J8-F1
#
_entry.id   AF-A0A804R0J8-F1
#
_cell.length_a   1.000
_cell.length_b   1.000
_cell.length_c   1.000
_cell.angle_alpha   90.00
_cell.angle_beta   90.00
_cell.angle_gamma   90.00
#
_symmetry.space_group_name_H-M   'P 1'
#
loop_
_entity.id
_entity.type
_entity.pdbx_description
1 polymer ?
#
loop_
_entity_poly.entity_id
_entity_poly.type
_entity_poly.pdbx_seq_one_letter_code
_entity_poly.pdbx_strand_id
1 'polypeptide(L)' 'MATAAATPFQLQFDKPIPFQIKMAEWNPEKDLLAMVTDDSKVLLHRFNWQRLWTISLGKCITSICWSPDGKIIALGT' A
#
# COMPACT_ATOMS: atom_id res chain seq x y z
N MET A 1 3.24 1.60 -42.88
CA MET A 1 2.61 0.97 -41.70
C MET A 1 3.45 1.35 -40.50
N ALA A 2 3.04 2.36 -39.72
CA ALA A 2 3.75 2.74 -38.49
C ALA A 2 3.29 1.85 -37.34
N THR A 3 4.22 1.14 -36.69
CA THR A 3 3.94 0.39 -35.47
C THR A 3 3.63 1.37 -34.34
N ALA A 4 2.41 1.33 -33.80
CA ALA A 4 2.07 2.11 -32.62
C ALA A 4 3.05 1.75 -31.49
N ALA A 5 3.68 2.76 -30.89
CA ALA A 5 4.57 2.56 -29.75
C ALA A 5 3.75 2.00 -28.58
N ALA A 6 4.14 0.82 -28.07
CA ALA A 6 3.50 0.24 -26.90
C ALA A 6 3.70 1.16 -25.69
N THR A 7 2.62 1.46 -24.97
CA THR A 7 2.70 2.23 -23.72
C THR A 7 3.43 1.39 -22.67
N PRO A 8 4.56 1.86 -22.10
CA PRO A 8 5.36 1.07 -21.16
C PRO A 8 4.66 0.87 -19.81
N PHE A 9 3.62 1.63 -19.51
CA PHE A 9 2.80 1.51 -18.31
C PHE A 9 1.33 1.78 -18.63
N GLN A 10 0.44 1.15 -17.86
CA GLN A 10 -1.01 1.31 -17.97
C GLN A 10 -1.59 1.40 -16.56
N LEU A 11 -2.49 2.37 -16.34
CA LEU A 11 -3.28 2.45 -15.11
C LEU A 11 -4.19 1.22 -15.02
N GLN A 12 -3.98 0.39 -14.00
CA GLN A 12 -4.80 -0.81 -13.75
C GLN A 12 -6.01 -0.49 -12.88
N PHE A 13 -5.80 0.29 -11.82
CA PHE A 13 -6.85 0.59 -10.86
C PHE A 13 -6.71 1.99 -10.28
N ASP A 14 -7.86 2.63 -10.05
CA ASP A 14 -7.99 3.86 -9.29
C ASP A 14 -9.08 3.64 -8.23
N LYS A 15 -8.74 3.87 -6.97
CA LYS A 15 -9.66 3.72 -5.84
C LYS A 15 -9.55 4.93 -4.92
N PRO A 16 -10.63 5.70 -4.74
CA PRO A 16 -10.64 6.75 -3.75
C PRO A 16 -10.62 6.15 -2.34
N ILE A 17 -9.78 6.73 -1.47
CA ILE A 17 -9.67 6.37 -0.05
C ILE A 17 -10.19 7.57 0.76
N PRO A 18 -11.01 7.34 1.80
CA PRO A 18 -11.67 8.43 2.54
C PRO A 18 -10.73 9.26 3.44
N PHE A 19 -9.49 8.79 3.65
CA PHE A 19 -8.49 9.42 4.51
C PHE A 19 -7.19 9.61 3.72
N GLN A 20 -6.41 10.63 4.08
CA GLN A 20 -5.11 10.82 3.42
C GLN A 20 -4.15 9.70 3.81
N ILE A 21 -3.40 9.22 2.83
CA ILE A 21 -2.31 8.25 3.05
C ILE A 21 -1.04 9.02 3.35
N LYS A 22 -0.48 8.83 4.55
CA LYS A 22 0.79 9.43 4.98
C LYS A 22 2.00 8.65 4.45
N MET A 23 1.88 7.32 4.43
CA MET A 23 2.95 6.41 4.01
C MET A 23 2.34 5.19 3.34
N ALA A 24 3.04 4.64 2.36
CA ALA A 24 2.66 3.40 1.70
C ALA A 24 3.91 2.61 1.31
N GLU A 25 3.82 1.29 1.41
CA GLU A 25 4.93 0.40 1.07
C GLU A 25 4.40 -0.90 0.47
N TRP A 26 4.92 -1.25 -0.69
CA TRP A 26 4.68 -2.55 -1.31
C TRP A 26 5.45 -3.64 -0.56
N ASN A 27 4.81 -4.78 -0.36
CA ASN A 27 5.49 -5.98 0.06
C ASN A 27 6.49 -6.40 -1.03
N PRO A 28 7.72 -6.80 -0.67
CA PRO A 28 8.76 -7.11 -1.67
C PRO A 28 8.46 -8.36 -2.50
N GLU A 29 7.65 -9.30 -1.98
CA GLU A 29 7.46 -10.64 -2.56
C GLU A 29 6.04 -10.90 -3.07
N LYS A 30 5.05 -10.16 -2.57
CA LYS A 30 3.62 -10.42 -2.80
C LYS A 30 2.91 -9.19 -3.34
N ASP A 31 1.71 -9.40 -3.86
CA ASP A 31 0.81 -8.36 -4.35
C ASP A 31 0.14 -7.56 -3.21
N LEU A 32 0.89 -7.21 -2.17
CA LEU A 32 0.36 -6.56 -0.97
C LEU A 32 0.86 -5.13 -0.86
N LEU A 33 -0.05 -4.22 -0.54
CA LEU A 33 0.21 -2.82 -0.26
C LEU A 33 -0.18 -2.50 1.18
N ALA A 34 0.80 -2.14 1.99
CA ALA A 34 0.55 -1.57 3.30
C ALA A 34 0.44 -0.05 3.18
N MET A 35 -0.53 0.56 3.85
CA MET A 35 -0.72 2.00 3.87
C MET A 35 -1.04 2.47 5.28
N VAL A 36 -0.59 3.68 5.61
CA VAL A 36 -0.86 4.36 6.87
C VAL A 36 -1.69 5.60 6.57
N THR A 37 -2.84 5.72 7.23
CA THR A 37 -3.72 6.88 7.12
C THR A 37 -3.38 7.95 8.14
N ASP A 38 -3.83 9.17 7.88
CA ASP A 38 -3.70 10.30 8.81
C ASP A 38 -4.39 10.08 10.17
N ASP A 39 -5.49 9.33 10.20
CA ASP A 39 -6.23 8.88 11.39
C ASP A 39 -5.57 7.72 12.15
N SER A 40 -4.29 7.45 11.89
CA SER A 40 -3.47 6.46 12.61
C SER A 40 -3.96 5.01 12.44
N LYS A 41 -4.54 4.69 11.28
CA LYS A 41 -4.82 3.31 10.88
C LYS A 41 -3.76 2.77 9.95
N VAL A 42 -3.52 1.47 10.06
CA VAL A 42 -2.76 0.71 9.07
C VAL A 42 -3.70 -0.17 8.30
N LEU A 43 -3.62 -0.07 6.98
CA LEU A 43 -4.41 -0.77 6.01
C LEU A 43 -3.52 -1.76 5.27
N LEU A 44 -3.96 -3.01 5.14
CA LEU A 44 -3.33 -3.96 4.22
C LEU A 44 -4.30 -4.29 3.08
N HIS A 45 -3.88 -4.04 1.85
CA HIS A 45 -4.65 -4.37 0.66
C HIS A 45 -3.86 -5.30 -0.26
N ARG A 46 -4.57 -6.08 -1.07
CA ARG A 46 -4.05 -6.71 -2.28
C ARG A 46 -3.96 -5.68 -3.42
N PHE A 47 -3.24 -6.02 -4.47
CA PHE A 47 -3.09 -5.19 -5.68
C PHE A 47 -4.43 -4.83 -6.33
N ASN A 48 -5.42 -5.73 -6.27
CA ASN A 48 -6.77 -5.50 -6.78
C ASN A 48 -7.66 -4.67 -5.83
N TRP A 49 -7.09 -3.95 -4.88
CA TRP A 49 -7.79 -3.19 -3.83
C TRP A 49 -8.70 -3.99 -2.90
N GLN A 50 -8.55 -5.32 -2.85
CA GLN A 50 -9.17 -6.13 -1.82
C GLN A 50 -8.48 -5.84 -0.48
N ARG A 51 -9.26 -5.36 0.50
CA ARG A 51 -8.75 -5.13 1.85
C ARG A 51 -8.63 -6.45 2.59
N LEU A 52 -7.44 -6.75 3.09
CA LEU A 52 -7.20 -7.93 3.92
C LEU A 52 -7.50 -7.65 5.38
N TRP A 53 -7.00 -6.53 5.91
CA TRP A 53 -7.29 -6.10 7.28
C TRP A 53 -7.03 -4.61 7.50
N THR A 54 -7.45 -4.14 8.68
CA THR A 54 -7.20 -2.80 9.17
C THR A 54 -6.95 -2.87 10.67
N ILE A 55 -5.93 -2.15 11.15
CA ILE A 55 -5.67 -2.00 12.58
C ILE A 55 -5.60 -0.51 12.93
N SER A 56 -6.08 -0.17 14.11
CA SER A 56 -6.00 1.18 14.68
C SER A 56 -5.07 1.12 15.88
N LEU A 57 -3.96 1.86 15.86
CA LEU A 57 -2.99 1.84 16.95
C LEU A 57 -3.18 2.96 17.98
N GLY A 58 -3.98 3.97 17.66
CA GLY A 58 -4.21 5.13 18.55
C GLY A 58 -2.96 5.98 18.82
N LYS A 59 -1.89 5.76 18.05
CA LYS A 59 -0.62 6.50 18.11
C LYS A 59 -0.25 6.96 16.71
N CYS A 60 0.42 8.10 16.62
CA CYS A 60 1.01 8.56 15.38
C CYS A 60 2.02 7.52 14.88
N ILE A 61 1.90 7.13 13.62
CA ILE A 61 2.84 6.21 12.98
C ILE A 61 3.78 7.07 12.13
N THR A 62 5.08 6.94 12.36
CA THR A 62 6.14 7.76 11.76
C THR A 62 6.94 7.01 10.70
N SER A 63 6.90 5.67 10.71
CA SER A 63 7.55 4.82 9.71
C SER A 63 6.86 3.48 9.56
N ILE A 64 7.02 2.87 8.39
CA ILE A 64 6.58 1.51 8.05
C ILE A 64 7.72 0.81 7.28
N CYS A 65 7.95 -0.47 7.56
CA CYS A 65 8.92 -1.28 6.84
C CYS A 65 8.43 -2.74 6.76
N TRP A 66 8.43 -3.33 5.57
CA TRP A 66 8.26 -4.77 5.41
C TRP A 66 9.55 -5.52 5.78
N SER A 67 9.41 -6.69 6.40
CA SER A 67 10.53 -7.62 6.49
C SER A 67 10.96 -8.03 5.07
N PRO A 68 12.26 -8.31 4.83
CA PRO A 68 12.74 -8.73 3.51
C PRO A 68 12.02 -9.97 2.95
N ASP A 69 11.55 -10.85 3.83
CA ASP A 69 10.77 -12.04 3.44
C ASP A 69 9.26 -11.77 3.28
N GLY A 70 8.83 -10.53 3.47
CA GLY A 70 7.45 -10.07 3.26
C GLY A 70 6.43 -10.66 4.24
N LYS A 71 6.86 -11.22 5.37
CA LYS A 71 5.94 -11.85 6.34
C LYS A 71 5.51 -10.92 7.47
N ILE A 72 6.32 -9.92 7.81
CA ILE A 72 6.13 -9.03 8.96
C ILE A 72 6.14 -7.58 8.48
N ILE A 73 5.36 -6.73 9.14
CA ILE A 73 5.42 -5.28 9.00
C ILE A 73 5.88 -4.70 10.33
N ALA A 74 6.96 -3.92 10.30
CA ALA A 74 7.40 -3.09 11.41
C ALA A 74 6.75 -1.70 11.31
N LEU A 75 6.35 -1.16 12.45
CA LEU A 75 5.74 0.17 12.56
C LEU A 75 6.49 0.98 13.61
N GLY A 76 6.99 2.15 13.22
CA GLY A 76 7.54 3.13 14.15
C GLY A 76 6.45 4.08 14.62
N THR A 77 6.36 4.32 15.93
CA THR A 77 5.41 5.23 16.56
C THR A 77 6.11 6.32 17.35
#